data_AF-A0A1J4K995-F1
#
_entry.id   AF-A0A1J4K995-F1
#
_cell.length_a   1.000
_cell.length_b   1.000
_cell.length_c   1.000
_cell.angle_alpha   90.00
_cell.angle_beta   90.00
_cell.angle_gamma   90.00
#
_symmetry.space_group_name_H-M   'P 1'
#
loop_
_entity.id
_entity.type
_entity.pdbx_description
1 polymer ?
#
loop_
_entity_poly.entity_id
_entity_poly.type
_entity_poly.pdbx_seq_one_letter_code
_entity_poly.pdbx_strand_id
1 'polypeptide(L)' 'MDASIYTKYELPKAYQKCFYCVSCACHRRIVRVRSRVVRRVRVPLFLKLQRERAEQRQNQAQKNE' A
#
# COMPACT_ATOMS: atom_id res chain seq x y z
N MET A 1 1.76 20.48 -21.01
CA MET A 1 2.58 19.60 -21.87
C MET A 1 3.17 20.33 -23.08
N ASP A 2 3.14 21.67 -23.15
CA ASP A 2 3.63 22.44 -24.31
C ASP A 2 5.06 23.00 -24.21
N ALA A 3 5.73 22.84 -23.06
CA ALA A 3 7.08 23.41 -22.85
C ALA A 3 8.22 22.41 -23.11
N SER A 4 7.92 21.17 -23.49
CA SER A 4 8.92 20.18 -23.89
C SER A 4 8.98 20.09 -25.40
N ILE A 5 10.19 20.18 -25.97
CA ILE A 5 10.44 20.09 -27.42
C ILE A 5 10.07 18.71 -27.97
N TYR A 6 10.16 17.65 -27.15
CA TYR A 6 9.85 16.27 -27.54
C TYR A 6 8.35 15.97 -27.44
N THR A 7 7.79 15.32 -28.47
CA THR A 7 6.38 14.90 -28.53
C THR A 7 6.03 13.80 -27.53
N LYS A 8 6.98 12.92 -27.21
CA LYS A 8 6.85 11.87 -26.20
C LYS A 8 8.14 11.80 -25.36
N TYR A 9 8.20 12.60 -24.29
CA TYR A 9 9.29 12.57 -23.33
C TYR A 9 8.94 11.67 -22.13
N GLU A 10 9.81 10.72 -21.81
CA GLU A 10 9.68 9.94 -20.59
C GLU A 10 10.30 10.71 -19.43
N LEU A 11 9.45 11.21 -18.51
CA LEU A 11 9.95 11.94 -17.35
C LEU A 11 10.71 10.97 -16.41
N PRO A 12 11.93 11.33 -15.96
CA PRO A 12 12.69 10.49 -15.05
C PRO A 12 12.01 10.40 -13.67
N LYS A 13 12.18 9.25 -13.01
CA LYS A 13 11.66 9.01 -11.66
C LYS A 13 12.74 9.28 -10.62
N ALA A 14 12.42 10.06 -9.59
CA ALA A 14 13.28 10.24 -8.44
C ALA A 14 13.01 9.14 -7.41
N TYR A 15 14.07 8.51 -6.90
CA TYR A 15 13.98 7.45 -5.89
C TYR A 15 14.69 7.88 -4.62
N GLN A 16 14.02 7.75 -3.48
CA GLN A 16 14.58 8.06 -2.17
C GLN A 16 14.23 6.98 -1.15
N LYS A 17 15.21 6.58 -0.34
CA LYS A 17 15.00 5.70 0.82
C LYS A 17 14.83 6.56 2.06
N CYS A 18 13.64 6.57 2.63
CA CYS A 18 13.33 7.40 3.79
C CYS A 18 13.49 6.61 5.10
N PHE A 19 14.24 7.18 6.05
CA PHE A 19 14.35 6.68 7.41
C PHE A 19 13.66 7.63 8.38
N TYR A 20 12.90 7.08 9.32
CA TYR A 20 12.13 7.87 10.28
C TYR A 20 12.37 7.37 11.69
N CYS A 21 12.38 8.31 12.62
CA CYS A 21 12.25 8.02 14.05
C CYS A 21 10.81 7.56 14.38
N VAL A 22 10.60 6.90 15.52
CA VAL A 22 9.26 6.38 15.90
C VAL A 22 8.23 7.51 16.02
N SER A 23 8.61 8.64 16.64
CA SER A 23 7.72 9.80 16.79
C SER A 23 7.37 10.42 15.42
N CYS A 24 8.36 10.57 14.55
CA CYS A 24 8.22 11.07 13.18
C CYS A 24 7.22 10.23 12.36
N ALA A 25 7.36 8.90 12.44
CA ALA A 25 6.52 7.96 11.71
C ALA A 25 5.07 7.97 12.19
N CYS A 26 4.84 8.12 13.50
CA CYS A 26 3.51 8.26 14.08
C CYS A 26 2.88 9.62 13.75
N HIS A 27 3.64 10.71 13.86
CA HIS A 27 3.17 12.08 13.60
C HIS A 27 2.71 12.24 12.14
N ARG A 28 3.49 11.74 11.19
CA ARG A 28 3.14 11.77 9.75
C ARG A 28 2.17 10.66 9.33
N ARG A 29 1.64 9.87 10.28
CA ARG A 29 0.68 8.78 10.04
C ARG A 29 1.17 7.70 9.06
N ILE A 30 2.49 7.51 8.97
CA ILE A 30 3.10 6.42 8.20
C ILE A 30 2.80 5.09 8.90
N VAL A 31 2.96 5.08 10.22
CA VAL A 31 2.55 3.98 11.11
C VAL A 31 1.39 4.45 11.96
N ARG A 32 0.49 3.52 12.31
CA ARG A 32 -0.65 3.75 13.21
C ARG A 32 -0.63 2.75 14.36
N VAL A 33 -1.21 3.12 15.50
CA VAL A 33 -1.38 2.21 16.63
C VAL A 33 -2.32 1.07 16.22
N ARG A 34 -1.93 -0.17 16.55
CA ARG A 34 -2.70 -1.39 16.27
C ARG A 34 -3.05 -2.10 17.58
N SER A 35 -4.12 -2.91 17.58
CA SER A 35 -4.51 -3.74 18.73
C SER A 35 -3.42 -4.76 19.09
N ARG A 36 -3.43 -5.26 20.33
CA ARG A 36 -2.36 -6.15 20.85
C ARG A 36 -2.16 -7.39 19.98
N VAL A 37 -3.25 -7.99 19.52
CA VAL A 37 -3.22 -9.18 18.64
C VAL A 37 -2.65 -8.81 17.26
N VAL A 38 -3.12 -7.71 16.67
CA VAL A 38 -2.73 -7.31 15.31
C VAL A 38 -1.30 -6.78 15.21
N ARG A 39 -0.69 -6.30 16.31
CA ARG A 39 0.73 -5.91 16.35
C ARG A 39 1.67 -7.07 15.99
N ARG A 40 1.28 -8.32 16.27
CA ARG A 40 2.07 -9.52 15.94
C ARG A 40 2.10 -9.81 14.43
N VAL A 41 1.12 -9.30 13.69
CA VAL A 41 1.01 -9.51 12.24
C VAL A 41 2.02 -8.62 11.50
N ARG A 42 2.99 -9.26 10.84
CA ARG A 42 4.12 -8.60 10.14
C ARG A 42 3.94 -8.51 8.61
N VAL A 43 2.76 -8.79 8.08
CA VAL A 43 2.49 -8.65 6.64
C VAL A 43 2.06 -7.22 6.28
N PRO A 44 2.47 -6.69 5.11
CA PRO A 44 2.01 -5.42 4.60
C PRO A 44 0.53 -5.46 4.18
N LEU A 45 -0.11 -4.29 4.12
CA LEU A 45 -1.55 -4.19 3.88
C LEU A 45 -1.97 -4.74 2.50
N PHE A 46 -1.18 -4.53 1.46
CA PHE A 46 -1.54 -4.97 0.10
C PHE A 46 -1.72 -6.48 0.00
N LEU A 47 -0.92 -7.27 0.75
CA LEU A 47 -1.08 -8.73 0.80
C LEU A 47 -2.34 -9.15 1.55
N LYS A 48 -2.76 -8.39 2.58
CA LYS A 48 -4.01 -8.67 3.29
C LYS A 48 -5.22 -8.44 2.38
N LEU A 49 -5.25 -7.28 1.71
CA LEU A 49 -6.35 -6.91 0.82
C LEU A 49 -6.49 -7.89 -0.36
N GLN A 50 -5.37 -8.39 -0.90
CA GLN A 50 -5.41 -9.39 -1.96
C GLN A 50 -6.02 -10.72 -1.50
N ARG A 51 -5.70 -11.18 -0.29
CA ARG A 51 -6.27 -12.39 0.30
C ARG A 51 -7.76 -12.24 0.59
N GLU A 52 -8.14 -11.16 1.26
CA GLU A 52 -9.54 -10.85 1.56
C GLU A 52 -10.40 -10.76 0.29
N ARG A 53 -9.88 -10.14 -0.78
CA ARG A 53 -10.55 -10.09 -2.10
C ARG A 53 -10.62 -11.45 -2.79
N ALA A 54 -9.69 -12.38 -2.54
CA ALA A 54 -9.75 -13.73 -3.10
C ALA A 54 -10.80 -14.57 -2.37
N GLU A 55 -10.84 -14.49 -1.05
CA GLU A 55 -11.83 -15.17 -0.20
C GLU A 55 -13.26 -14.70 -0.54
N GLN A 56 -13.48 -13.40 -0.76
CA GLN A 56 -14.78 -12.87 -1.17
C GLN A 56 -15.25 -13.44 -2.52
N ARG A 57 -14.34 -13.62 -3.49
CA ARG A 57 -14.67 -14.20 -4.80
C ARG A 57 -15.07 -15.66 -4.69
N GLN A 58 -14.39 -16.43 -3.84
CA GLN A 58 -14.73 -17.83 -3.57
C GLN A 58 -16.11 -17.95 -2.91
N ASN A 59 -16.39 -17.11 -1.92
CA ASN A 59 -17.69 -17.08 -1.24
C ASN A 59 -18.84 -16.63 -2.16
N GLN A 60 -18.57 -15.78 -3.16
CA GLN A 60 -19.56 -15.39 -4.18
C GLN A 60 -19.81 -16.52 -5.18
N ALA A 61 -18.77 -17.24 -5.61
CA ALA A 61 -18.93 -18.40 -6.49
C ALA A 61 -19.77 -19.50 -5.82
N GLN A 62 -19.50 -19.80 -4.55
CA GLN A 62 -20.26 -20.77 -3.77
C GLN A 62 -21.71 -20.35 -3.45
N LYS A 63 -22.03 -19.05 -3.56
CA LYS A 63 -23.39 -18.52 -3.34
C LYS A 63 -24.26 -18.51 -4.59
N ASN A 64 -23.63 -18.59 -5.76
CA ASN A 64 -24.30 -18.60 -7.05
C ASN A 64 -24.52 -20.02 -7.60
N GLU A 65 -24.05 -21.02 -6.85
CA GLU A 65 -24.43 -22.43 -6.94
C GLU A 65 -25.56 -22.72 -5.95
#